data_AF-V2X5G0-F1
#
_entry.id   AF-V2X5G0-F1
#
_cell.length_a   1.000
_cell.length_b   1.000
_cell.length_c   1.000
_cell.angle_alpha   90.00
_cell.angle_beta   90.00
_cell.angle_gamma   90.00
#
_symmetry.space_group_name_H-M   'P 1'
#
loop_
_entity.id
_entity.type
_entity.pdbx_description
1 polymer ?
#
loop_
_entity_poly.entity_id
_entity_poly.type
_entity_poly.pdbx_seq_one_letter_code
_entity_poly.pdbx_strand_id
1 'polypeptide(L)'
;MRNVRHVQANISYVSSSDYNGSDTLDPPPPYRTTDNRQVFFIRSSHSGYGSVPGRAPSNAVAYASTSANVNARTPLILPKRSRSPSISMTYAYLLCGAMVVVFLICGIVAWACWDYGDSPQWIDVTPSPNCSSIGTREYTGVLSLMPEGYHPYTACSSIPVQIHHRTIMSPISCWSEPFQYEEQTVDNEGNPLMRNVTRTRTKARWLVDFNEPDCTPHWDSGQPSPDSSCYEYGSRIYSAFMTVPSGLDALETCRDTSAIIHGNILHADRCLEEFNSHGEPVVRAQFFITESRSCRTVTSTVRPDDQCYCTPRWDAVAPRQPNPFPDQYCHKYGVRGYSAFMTVSRIPSGLDALAVCRRTPAIIHGRFLPEPNQCSEEVSSHGEPVLRARFFVDDPSCRAVWSDITPDRQCLRYGVKRYSAFLEQVPIGFDGMELCQEESQTILGRRRKPDSCEKVALQDGSEKIIGRWMVDYNVPECHTSLTDIKELDCSENAKRRLEAQVVDIGESEDWYLMCTTTPLNWHGKTYLPTQCESRTIWFTNYKIALFDVLDPSCVQ
;
A
#
# COMPACT_ATOMS: atom_id res chain seq x y z
N MET A 1 62.98 13.35 -27.26
CA MET A 1 62.91 14.83 -27.26
C MET A 1 61.70 15.24 -26.43
N ARG A 2 61.96 16.06 -25.37
CA ARG A 2 61.12 17.05 -24.64
C ARG A 2 59.58 16.89 -24.67
N ASN A 3 58.81 16.98 -23.59
CA ASN A 3 59.01 17.71 -22.33
C ASN A 3 58.10 17.16 -21.22
N VAL A 4 58.65 17.17 -20.01
CA VAL A 4 58.00 16.96 -18.71
C VAL A 4 57.37 18.27 -18.22
N ARG A 5 56.21 18.21 -17.57
CA ARG A 5 55.84 19.16 -16.50
C ARG A 5 55.17 18.44 -15.34
N HIS A 6 55.90 18.38 -14.23
CA HIS A 6 55.40 18.21 -12.88
C HIS A 6 54.66 19.49 -12.43
N VAL A 7 53.60 19.32 -11.66
CA VAL A 7 53.16 20.29 -10.65
C VAL A 7 52.88 19.50 -9.37
N GLN A 8 53.70 19.74 -8.35
CA GLN A 8 53.44 19.42 -6.95
C GLN A 8 52.81 20.66 -6.30
N ALA A 9 51.87 20.47 -5.36
CA ALA A 9 51.64 21.42 -4.28
C ALA A 9 51.02 20.74 -3.04
N ASN A 10 51.88 20.60 -2.04
CA ASN A 10 51.74 20.55 -0.58
C ASN A 10 50.38 20.47 0.14
N ILE A 11 50.39 19.47 1.03
CA ILE A 11 49.83 19.34 2.39
C ILE A 11 49.55 20.65 3.12
N SER A 12 48.38 20.71 3.79
CA SER A 12 48.25 21.34 5.11
C SER A 12 47.28 20.52 5.98
N TYR A 13 47.83 19.99 7.08
CA TYR A 13 47.09 19.47 8.23
C TYR A 13 46.69 20.66 9.11
N VAL A 14 45.43 20.72 9.53
CA VAL A 14 45.01 21.58 10.64
C VAL A 14 44.40 20.68 11.70
N SER A 15 45.08 20.65 12.85
CA SER A 15 44.59 20.12 14.12
C SER A 15 43.89 21.26 14.86
N SER A 16 42.73 20.99 15.44
CA SER A 16 42.21 21.79 16.56
C SER A 16 41.46 20.88 17.51
N SER A 17 42.00 20.78 18.72
CA SER A 17 41.44 20.13 19.89
C SER A 17 40.45 21.04 20.63
N ASP A 18 39.64 20.39 21.46
CA ASP A 18 38.99 20.86 22.69
C ASP A 18 37.88 21.91 22.61
N TYR A 19 36.64 21.45 22.83
CA TYR A 19 35.73 22.11 23.78
C TYR A 19 34.88 21.06 24.52
N ASN A 20 35.12 20.96 25.83
CA ASN A 20 34.24 20.32 26.80
C ASN A 20 32.95 21.13 26.94
N GLY A 21 31.81 20.45 26.93
CA GLY A 21 30.51 21.00 27.30
C GLY A 21 29.56 19.86 27.64
N SER A 22 29.42 19.59 28.94
CA SER A 22 28.35 18.76 29.49
C SER A 22 27.02 19.47 29.28
N ASP A 23 26.04 18.78 28.72
CA ASP A 23 24.64 18.98 29.11
C ASP A 23 23.83 17.72 28.75
N THR A 24 23.33 17.09 29.81
CA THR A 24 22.35 16.02 29.81
C THR A 24 20.99 16.57 29.38
N LEU A 25 20.44 16.07 28.28
CA LEU A 25 19.03 16.28 27.93
C LEU A 25 18.41 14.94 27.49
N ASP A 26 17.39 14.55 28.24
CA ASP A 26 16.58 13.34 28.09
C ASP A 26 15.90 13.22 26.72
N PRO A 27 15.63 11.98 26.25
CA PRO A 27 14.83 11.75 25.04
C PRO A 27 13.33 12.01 25.29
N PRO A 28 12.60 12.61 24.32
CA PRO A 28 11.17 12.88 24.46
C PRO A 28 10.32 11.59 24.35
N PRO A 29 9.14 11.56 24.97
CA PRO A 29 8.29 10.37 25.03
C PRO A 29 7.55 10.11 23.70
N PRO A 30 7.17 8.85 23.42
CA PRO A 30 6.41 8.50 22.22
C PRO A 30 4.96 8.96 22.31
N TYR A 31 4.50 9.66 21.27
CA TYR A 31 3.12 10.06 21.09
C TYR A 31 2.19 8.85 20.95
N ARG A 32 1.20 8.79 21.84
CA ARG A 32 -0.01 7.96 21.75
C ARG A 32 -0.99 8.61 20.77
N THR A 33 -1.39 7.90 19.74
CA THR A 33 -2.68 8.13 19.07
C THR A 33 -3.55 6.91 19.23
N THR A 34 -4.68 7.14 19.89
CA THR A 34 -5.76 6.22 20.19
C THR A 34 -6.41 5.66 18.93
N ASP A 35 -6.31 4.36 18.73
CA ASP A 35 -7.17 3.59 17.83
C ASP A 35 -8.29 2.97 18.69
N ASN A 36 -9.54 3.27 18.33
CA ASN A 36 -10.72 2.85 19.06
C ASN A 36 -11.77 2.36 18.06
N ARG A 37 -11.62 1.12 17.61
CA ARG A 37 -12.75 0.35 17.05
C ARG A 37 -12.67 -1.10 17.50
N GLN A 38 -13.54 -1.39 18.46
CA GLN A 38 -13.84 -2.70 19.00
C GLN A 38 -14.34 -3.63 17.88
N VAL A 39 -13.70 -4.80 17.73
CA VAL A 39 -14.28 -5.96 17.05
C VAL A 39 -14.22 -7.12 18.04
N PHE A 40 -15.40 -7.54 18.49
CA PHE A 40 -15.61 -8.69 19.35
C PHE A 40 -15.24 -9.98 18.62
N PHE A 41 -14.32 -10.76 19.19
CA PHE A 41 -14.12 -12.17 18.85
C PHE A 41 -15.00 -13.03 19.76
N ILE A 42 -15.95 -13.77 19.20
CA ILE A 42 -16.58 -14.92 19.84
C ILE A 42 -16.03 -16.19 19.17
N ARG A 43 -15.59 -17.12 20.03
CA ARG A 43 -14.97 -18.41 19.70
C ARG A 43 -15.97 -19.52 20.03
N SER A 44 -16.29 -20.39 19.08
CA SER A 44 -16.75 -21.80 19.26
C SER A 44 -16.93 -22.42 17.86
N SER A 45 -16.06 -23.27 17.31
CA SER A 45 -15.70 -24.66 17.61
C SER A 45 -16.71 -25.74 17.13
N HIS A 46 -16.20 -26.61 16.24
CA HIS A 46 -16.67 -27.96 15.81
C HIS A 46 -17.87 -28.00 14.85
N SER A 47 -17.99 -28.87 13.83
CA SER A 47 -17.19 -29.97 13.25
C SER A 47 -17.98 -30.52 12.04
N GLY A 48 -17.34 -31.09 11.01
CA GLY A 48 -17.99 -32.15 10.20
C GLY A 48 -17.91 -32.04 8.67
N TYR A 49 -17.02 -32.86 8.08
CA TYR A 49 -17.14 -33.67 6.86
C TYR A 49 -17.96 -33.20 5.63
N GLY A 50 -17.29 -33.20 4.47
CA GLY A 50 -17.65 -34.14 3.38
C GLY A 50 -18.30 -33.59 2.11
N SER A 51 -17.53 -33.67 1.01
CA SER A 51 -17.93 -34.03 -0.37
C SER A 51 -18.79 -33.10 -1.25
N VAL A 52 -18.15 -32.71 -2.37
CA VAL A 52 -18.66 -32.31 -3.72
C VAL A 52 -19.40 -33.53 -4.35
N PRO A 53 -20.48 -33.43 -5.17
CA PRO A 53 -20.47 -32.70 -6.46
C PRO A 53 -21.79 -32.10 -7.03
N GLY A 54 -21.62 -31.13 -7.94
CA GLY A 54 -22.27 -31.17 -9.26
C GLY A 54 -23.56 -30.38 -9.53
N ARG A 55 -23.44 -29.49 -10.53
CA ARG A 55 -24.44 -29.14 -11.58
C ARG A 55 -25.59 -28.17 -11.25
N ALA A 56 -25.62 -27.08 -12.03
CA ALA A 56 -26.77 -26.20 -12.26
C ALA A 56 -27.96 -26.98 -12.88
N PRO A 57 -29.21 -26.47 -12.80
CA PRO A 57 -29.63 -25.44 -13.75
C PRO A 57 -30.63 -24.38 -13.22
N SER A 58 -30.89 -23.46 -14.14
CA SER A 58 -31.74 -22.28 -14.26
C SER A 58 -33.23 -22.33 -13.84
N ASN A 59 -33.74 -21.11 -13.60
CA ASN A 59 -35.08 -20.56 -13.87
C ASN A 59 -36.09 -20.41 -12.73
N ALA A 60 -36.75 -19.24 -12.80
CA ALA A 60 -38.16 -18.95 -12.53
C ALA A 60 -38.47 -17.98 -11.36
N VAL A 61 -38.79 -16.77 -11.81
CA VAL A 61 -39.63 -15.71 -11.23
C VAL A 61 -40.92 -16.25 -10.60
N ALA A 62 -41.26 -15.76 -9.40
CA ALA A 62 -42.61 -15.27 -9.03
C ALA A 62 -42.63 -14.90 -7.53
N TYR A 63 -42.76 -13.59 -7.22
CA TYR A 63 -43.18 -13.14 -5.88
C TYR A 63 -44.71 -13.05 -5.87
N ALA A 64 -45.34 -13.92 -5.09
CA ALA A 64 -46.73 -13.79 -4.67
C ALA A 64 -46.76 -13.29 -3.21
N SER A 65 -47.53 -12.22 -3.03
CA SER A 65 -47.84 -11.56 -1.77
C SER A 65 -48.65 -12.46 -0.83
N THR A 66 -48.33 -12.39 0.47
CA THR A 66 -49.23 -12.85 1.54
C THR A 66 -49.26 -11.83 2.67
N SER A 67 -50.50 -11.53 3.05
CA SER A 67 -50.97 -10.68 4.14
C SER A 67 -50.88 -11.36 5.51
N ALA A 68 -50.68 -10.59 6.58
CA ALA A 68 -51.32 -10.77 7.89
C ALA A 68 -51.13 -9.45 8.69
N ASN A 69 -52.13 -8.57 8.89
CA ASN A 69 -53.31 -8.61 9.79
C ASN A 69 -53.01 -8.70 11.29
N VAL A 70 -53.88 -8.04 12.10
CA VAL A 70 -54.21 -8.18 13.55
C VAL A 70 -53.66 -7.07 14.47
N ASN A 71 -54.40 -6.39 15.37
CA ASN A 71 -55.82 -6.32 15.76
C ASN A 71 -56.02 -5.19 16.81
N ALA A 72 -57.26 -4.68 16.94
CA ALA A 72 -58.05 -4.51 18.20
C ALA A 72 -59.15 -3.41 18.00
N ARG A 73 -60.43 -3.74 17.74
CA ARG A 73 -61.57 -4.06 18.65
C ARG A 73 -61.77 -3.03 19.77
N THR A 74 -62.96 -2.48 20.02
CA THR A 74 -64.17 -3.15 20.56
C THR A 74 -65.46 -2.27 20.39
N PRO A 75 -66.68 -2.65 20.85
CA PRO A 75 -67.79 -3.23 20.08
C PRO A 75 -69.08 -2.36 20.09
N LEU A 76 -70.17 -2.77 19.41
CA LEU A 76 -71.54 -2.40 19.80
C LEU A 76 -72.63 -3.30 19.15
N ILE A 77 -73.23 -4.14 19.99
CA ILE A 77 -74.66 -4.49 20.17
C ILE A 77 -75.56 -4.56 18.91
N LEU A 78 -76.11 -5.76 18.66
CA LEU A 78 -77.25 -6.04 17.78
C LEU A 78 -78.60 -5.70 18.45
N PRO A 79 -79.57 -5.15 17.69
CA PRO A 79 -80.98 -5.36 17.98
C PRO A 79 -81.74 -6.00 16.80
N LYS A 80 -82.36 -7.15 17.11
CA LYS A 80 -83.77 -7.51 16.91
C LYS A 80 -84.53 -6.97 15.68
N ARG A 81 -84.91 -7.93 14.83
CA ARG A 81 -86.04 -7.99 13.89
C ARG A 81 -87.24 -7.11 14.28
N SER A 82 -87.60 -6.15 13.42
CA SER A 82 -88.92 -5.52 13.40
C SER A 82 -89.40 -5.31 11.95
N ARG A 83 -90.71 -5.51 11.75
CA ARG A 83 -91.43 -5.47 10.47
C ARG A 83 -91.31 -4.10 9.80
N SER A 84 -90.99 -4.08 8.51
CA SER A 84 -91.15 -2.89 7.67
C SER A 84 -92.63 -2.72 7.27
N PRO A 85 -93.20 -1.50 7.38
CA PRO A 85 -94.56 -1.20 6.95
C PRO A 85 -94.58 -0.98 5.43
N SER A 86 -95.73 -1.28 4.82
CA SER A 86 -96.03 -0.94 3.43
C SER A 86 -95.88 0.57 3.21
N ILE A 87 -94.86 0.97 2.46
CA ILE A 87 -94.68 2.35 2.01
C ILE A 87 -95.79 2.64 1.00
N SER A 88 -96.73 3.50 1.40
CA SER A 88 -97.79 4.02 0.54
C SER A 88 -97.19 4.61 -0.75
N MET A 89 -97.75 4.24 -1.91
CA MET A 89 -97.34 4.70 -3.25
C MET A 89 -97.13 6.22 -3.35
N THR A 90 -97.78 7.02 -2.50
CA THR A 90 -97.63 8.47 -2.45
C THR A 90 -96.25 8.94 -1.99
N TYR A 91 -95.55 8.19 -1.13
CA TYR A 91 -94.21 8.54 -0.66
C TYR A 91 -93.11 8.26 -1.70
N ALA A 92 -93.32 7.25 -2.55
CA ALA A 92 -92.42 6.93 -3.65
C ALA A 92 -92.43 8.03 -4.74
N TYR A 93 -93.60 8.62 -5.03
CA TYR A 93 -93.68 9.75 -5.96
C TYR A 93 -93.01 11.02 -5.43
N LEU A 94 -93.10 11.29 -4.12
CA LEU A 94 -92.41 12.43 -3.50
C LEU A 94 -90.88 12.25 -3.50
N LEU A 95 -90.38 11.03 -3.28
CA LEU A 95 -88.94 10.73 -3.36
C LEU A 95 -88.41 10.77 -4.80
N CYS A 96 -89.15 10.25 -5.79
CA CYS A 96 -88.78 10.40 -7.19
C CYS A 96 -88.82 11.87 -7.64
N GLY A 97 -89.84 12.63 -7.22
CA GLY A 97 -89.90 14.07 -7.49
C GLY A 97 -88.73 14.84 -6.87
N ALA A 98 -88.38 14.55 -5.62
CA ALA A 98 -87.23 15.15 -4.95
C ALA A 98 -85.90 14.78 -5.63
N MET A 99 -85.74 13.54 -6.08
CA MET A 99 -84.54 13.11 -6.82
C MET A 99 -84.43 13.81 -8.17
N VAL A 100 -85.53 13.98 -8.91
CA VAL A 100 -85.54 14.75 -10.18
C VAL A 100 -85.18 16.22 -9.92
N VAL A 101 -85.69 16.82 -8.83
CA VAL A 101 -85.31 18.18 -8.45
C VAL A 101 -83.85 18.26 -8.03
N VAL A 102 -83.29 17.28 -7.32
CA VAL A 102 -81.86 17.23 -7.00
C VAL A 102 -81.01 17.05 -8.26
N PHE A 103 -81.41 16.20 -9.20
CA PHE A 103 -80.72 16.05 -10.48
C PHE A 103 -80.82 17.30 -11.35
N LEU A 104 -81.95 18.02 -11.31
CA LEU A 104 -82.08 19.32 -11.97
C LEU A 104 -81.25 20.39 -11.28
N ILE A 105 -81.18 20.43 -9.95
CA ILE A 105 -80.31 21.35 -9.21
C ILE A 105 -78.85 21.02 -9.46
N CYS A 106 -78.44 19.74 -9.43
CA CYS A 106 -77.08 19.31 -9.78
C CYS A 106 -76.78 19.58 -11.25
N GLY A 107 -77.75 19.43 -12.15
CA GLY A 107 -77.62 19.79 -13.56
C GLY A 107 -77.48 21.29 -13.76
N ILE A 108 -78.24 22.11 -13.02
CA ILE A 108 -78.17 23.58 -13.04
C ILE A 108 -76.86 24.05 -12.39
N VAL A 109 -76.38 23.43 -11.32
CA VAL A 109 -75.08 23.73 -10.70
C VAL A 109 -73.95 23.28 -11.61
N ALA A 110 -74.04 22.11 -12.26
CA ALA A 110 -73.07 21.66 -13.25
C ALA A 110 -73.05 22.56 -14.50
N TRP A 111 -74.22 23.05 -14.94
CA TRP A 111 -74.35 23.98 -16.06
C TRP A 111 -73.87 25.40 -15.67
N ALA A 112 -74.17 25.86 -14.46
CA ALA A 112 -73.65 27.11 -13.90
C ALA A 112 -72.15 27.05 -13.60
N CYS A 113 -71.60 25.87 -13.31
CA CYS A 113 -70.15 25.64 -13.22
C CYS A 113 -69.48 25.46 -14.58
N TRP A 114 -70.24 25.14 -15.64
CA TRP A 114 -69.70 25.04 -17.00
C TRP A 114 -69.55 26.40 -17.69
N ASP A 115 -70.16 27.46 -17.15
CA ASP A 115 -70.05 28.83 -17.66
C ASP A 115 -68.93 29.64 -16.96
N TYR A 116 -67.96 28.96 -16.34
CA TYR A 116 -66.68 29.56 -15.96
C TYR A 116 -65.72 29.46 -17.15
N GLY A 117 -65.75 30.49 -17.99
CA GLY A 117 -64.66 30.81 -18.90
C GLY A 117 -63.35 30.91 -18.12
N ASP A 118 -62.34 30.22 -18.64
CA ASP A 118 -60.91 30.37 -18.38
C ASP A 118 -60.49 30.48 -16.90
N SER A 119 -60.23 29.33 -16.27
CA SER A 119 -59.46 29.30 -15.02
C SER A 119 -58.08 29.93 -15.25
N PRO A 120 -57.58 30.81 -14.35
CA PRO A 120 -56.30 31.47 -14.54
C PRO A 120 -55.19 30.42 -14.58
N GLN A 121 -54.50 30.35 -15.71
CA GLN A 121 -53.44 29.39 -15.98
C GLN A 121 -52.17 30.10 -16.44
N TRP A 122 -51.03 29.48 -16.17
CA TRP A 122 -49.75 29.97 -16.67
C TRP A 122 -49.61 29.63 -18.16
N ILE A 123 -49.44 30.67 -18.97
CA ILE A 123 -49.15 30.58 -20.40
C ILE A 123 -47.74 31.12 -20.67
N ASP A 124 -47.21 30.81 -21.85
CA ASP A 124 -45.87 31.25 -22.29
C ASP A 124 -44.76 30.92 -21.28
N VAL A 125 -44.87 29.78 -20.61
CA VAL A 125 -43.85 29.31 -19.67
C VAL A 125 -42.59 28.98 -20.46
N THR A 126 -41.60 29.84 -20.37
CA THR A 126 -40.38 29.80 -21.17
C THR A 126 -39.14 29.76 -20.28
N PRO A 127 -38.15 28.89 -20.61
CA PRO A 127 -36.88 28.85 -19.92
C PRO A 127 -36.04 30.10 -20.21
N SER A 128 -35.29 30.56 -19.20
CA SER A 128 -34.16 31.47 -19.41
C SER A 128 -33.13 30.82 -20.32
N PRO A 129 -32.50 31.59 -21.25
CA PRO A 129 -31.42 31.08 -22.08
C PRO A 129 -30.17 30.72 -21.27
N ASN A 130 -30.00 31.34 -20.08
CA ASN A 130 -28.88 31.11 -19.18
C ASN A 130 -29.31 30.27 -17.98
N CYS A 131 -28.46 29.32 -17.60
CA CYS A 131 -28.58 28.54 -16.37
C CYS A 131 -28.20 29.37 -15.15
N SER A 132 -28.82 29.07 -14.00
CA SER A 132 -28.56 29.79 -12.74
C SER A 132 -27.52 29.08 -11.87
N SER A 133 -27.49 27.74 -11.91
CA SER A 133 -26.44 26.88 -11.34
C SER A 133 -26.53 25.50 -12.00
N ILE A 134 -25.62 24.57 -11.66
CA ILE A 134 -25.64 23.21 -12.21
C ILE A 134 -27.02 22.55 -11.97
N GLY A 135 -27.63 22.04 -13.04
CA GLY A 135 -28.94 21.39 -13.02
C GLY A 135 -30.12 22.34 -12.76
N THR A 136 -29.87 23.65 -12.67
CA THR A 136 -30.87 24.63 -12.22
C THR A 136 -31.08 25.76 -13.24
N ARG A 137 -32.34 26.02 -13.61
CA ARG A 137 -32.72 27.06 -14.57
C ARG A 137 -33.88 27.90 -14.08
N GLU A 138 -33.86 29.19 -14.44
CA GLU A 138 -35.00 30.08 -14.22
C GLU A 138 -36.03 29.93 -15.35
N TYR A 139 -37.31 29.88 -14.99
CA TYR A 139 -38.44 29.90 -15.91
C TYR A 139 -39.28 31.14 -15.67
N THR A 140 -39.81 31.73 -16.74
CA THR A 140 -40.77 32.84 -16.66
C THR A 140 -42.07 32.45 -17.32
N GLY A 141 -43.18 32.96 -16.80
CA GLY A 141 -44.52 32.64 -17.32
C GLY A 141 -45.45 33.82 -17.13
N VAL A 142 -46.46 33.91 -18.00
CA VAL A 142 -47.47 34.95 -17.96
C VAL A 142 -48.76 34.34 -17.44
N LEU A 143 -49.39 35.00 -16.46
CA LEU A 143 -50.67 34.55 -15.95
C LEU A 143 -51.76 34.98 -16.93
N SER A 144 -52.43 34.02 -17.57
CA SER A 144 -53.56 34.30 -18.47
C SER A 144 -54.81 34.69 -17.69
N LEU A 145 -55.60 35.57 -18.31
CA LEU A 145 -57.00 35.87 -17.98
C LEU A 145 -57.29 35.97 -16.48
N MET A 146 -56.95 37.13 -15.93
CA MET A 146 -57.23 37.45 -14.54
C MET A 146 -58.68 37.96 -14.40
N PRO A 147 -59.55 37.30 -13.61
CA PRO A 147 -60.92 37.78 -13.40
C PRO A 147 -60.92 39.16 -12.73
N GLU A 148 -61.85 40.03 -13.15
CA GLU A 148 -61.99 41.37 -12.57
C GLU A 148 -62.24 41.30 -11.05
N GLY A 149 -61.42 42.02 -10.28
CA GLY A 149 -61.51 42.08 -8.81
C GLY A 149 -60.50 41.21 -8.05
N TYR A 150 -59.73 40.34 -8.73
CA TYR A 150 -58.65 39.59 -8.08
C TYR A 150 -57.36 40.43 -7.95
N HIS A 151 -56.63 40.24 -6.85
CA HIS A 151 -55.34 40.90 -6.66
C HIS A 151 -54.20 40.14 -7.38
N PRO A 152 -53.43 40.78 -8.28
CA PRO A 152 -52.44 40.13 -9.17
C PRO A 152 -51.42 39.27 -8.44
N TYR A 153 -50.90 39.76 -7.33
CA TYR A 153 -49.86 39.06 -6.57
C TYR A 153 -50.40 37.86 -5.79
N THR A 154 -51.65 37.90 -5.33
CA THR A 154 -52.26 36.80 -4.59
C THR A 154 -52.47 35.61 -5.50
N ALA A 155 -53.08 35.84 -6.67
CA ALA A 155 -53.26 34.81 -7.69
C ALA A 155 -51.91 34.24 -8.16
N CYS A 156 -50.92 35.12 -8.40
CA CYS A 156 -49.59 34.70 -8.80
C CYS A 156 -48.90 33.78 -7.77
N SER A 157 -49.04 34.05 -6.47
CA SER A 157 -48.45 33.22 -5.42
C SER A 157 -49.17 31.89 -5.17
N SER A 158 -50.44 31.77 -5.57
CA SER A 158 -51.31 30.65 -5.24
C SER A 158 -51.55 29.64 -6.36
N ILE A 159 -51.29 30.01 -7.62
CA ILE A 159 -51.56 29.15 -8.78
C ILE A 159 -50.29 28.35 -9.10
N PRO A 160 -50.35 27.00 -9.00
CA PRO A 160 -49.19 26.17 -9.31
C PRO A 160 -48.89 26.15 -10.80
N VAL A 161 -47.62 25.98 -11.17
CA VAL A 161 -47.17 25.79 -12.55
C VAL A 161 -46.72 24.35 -12.76
N GLN A 162 -46.91 23.81 -13.97
CA GLN A 162 -46.34 22.52 -14.39
C GLN A 162 -45.11 22.80 -15.25
N ILE A 163 -43.94 22.35 -14.81
CA ILE A 163 -42.69 22.41 -15.57
C ILE A 163 -42.09 21.00 -15.55
N HIS A 164 -41.76 20.46 -16.73
CA HIS A 164 -41.24 19.08 -16.88
C HIS A 164 -42.07 18.01 -16.14
N HIS A 165 -43.40 18.12 -16.19
CA HIS A 165 -44.34 17.21 -15.53
C HIS A 165 -44.25 17.21 -13.99
N ARG A 166 -43.62 18.23 -13.40
CA ARG A 166 -43.62 18.48 -11.95
C ARG A 166 -44.38 19.75 -11.62
N THR A 167 -45.13 19.68 -10.53
CA THR A 167 -45.96 20.79 -10.03
C THR A 167 -45.16 21.64 -9.05
N ILE A 168 -44.94 22.91 -9.39
CA ILE A 168 -44.28 23.88 -8.51
C ILE A 168 -45.35 24.79 -7.91
N MET A 169 -45.46 24.78 -6.58
CA MET A 169 -46.61 25.38 -5.90
C MET A 169 -46.58 26.91 -5.87
N SER A 170 -45.40 27.52 -5.78
CA SER A 170 -45.27 28.97 -5.69
C SER A 170 -44.05 29.49 -6.45
N PRO A 171 -44.16 30.64 -7.12
CA PRO A 171 -43.03 31.34 -7.73
C PRO A 171 -42.13 32.00 -6.70
N ILE A 172 -40.90 32.29 -7.12
CA ILE A 172 -39.90 33.01 -6.32
C ILE A 172 -40.22 34.51 -6.31
N SER A 173 -40.74 35.03 -7.41
CA SER A 173 -41.32 36.36 -7.41
C SER A 173 -42.39 36.54 -8.46
N CYS A 174 -43.22 37.53 -8.21
CA CYS A 174 -44.32 37.98 -9.03
C CYS A 174 -44.12 39.46 -9.35
N TRP A 175 -44.40 39.88 -10.58
CA TRP A 175 -44.42 41.29 -10.95
C TRP A 175 -45.45 41.56 -12.05
N SER A 176 -45.80 42.82 -12.24
CA SER A 176 -46.74 43.25 -13.29
C SER A 176 -46.03 44.14 -14.30
N GLU A 177 -46.27 43.90 -15.59
CA GLU A 177 -45.73 44.70 -16.69
C GLU A 177 -46.86 45.23 -17.58
N PRO A 178 -46.78 46.49 -18.06
CA PRO A 178 -47.69 46.98 -19.08
C PRO A 178 -47.41 46.31 -20.43
N PHE A 179 -48.46 45.93 -21.15
CA PHE A 179 -48.39 45.45 -22.52
C PHE A 179 -49.42 46.17 -23.39
N GLN A 180 -49.06 46.40 -24.65
CA GLN A 180 -49.96 47.00 -25.65
C GLN A 180 -50.74 45.88 -26.33
N TYR A 181 -52.06 46.04 -26.42
CA TYR A 181 -52.93 45.17 -27.18
C TYR A 181 -53.82 46.01 -28.09
N GLU A 182 -53.98 45.57 -29.33
CA GLU A 182 -54.90 46.18 -30.28
C GLU A 182 -56.31 45.65 -30.02
N GLU A 183 -57.14 46.49 -29.40
CA GLU A 183 -58.53 46.16 -29.15
C GLU A 183 -59.38 46.73 -30.28
N GLN A 184 -60.08 45.84 -31.00
CA GLN A 184 -61.01 46.23 -32.04
C GLN A 184 -62.34 46.63 -31.38
N THR A 185 -62.55 47.94 -31.26
CA THR A 185 -63.83 48.50 -30.81
C THR A 185 -64.70 48.84 -32.02
N VAL A 186 -66.00 48.97 -31.82
CA VAL A 186 -66.92 49.42 -32.86
C VAL A 186 -67.32 50.85 -32.50
N ASP A 187 -67.18 51.80 -33.42
CA ASP A 187 -67.67 53.16 -33.20
C ASP A 187 -69.21 53.19 -33.18
N ASN A 188 -69.80 54.33 -32.84
CA ASN A 188 -71.26 54.49 -32.75
C ASN A 188 -71.98 54.29 -34.11
N GLU A 189 -71.22 54.14 -35.20
CA GLU A 189 -71.69 53.99 -36.58
C GLU A 189 -71.46 52.58 -37.13
N GLY A 190 -70.91 51.67 -36.33
CA GLY A 190 -70.68 50.27 -36.72
C GLY A 190 -69.33 50.00 -37.39
N ASN A 191 -68.43 50.99 -37.46
CA ASN A 191 -67.11 50.79 -38.08
C ASN A 191 -66.08 50.26 -37.05
N PRO A 192 -65.17 49.37 -37.48
CA PRO A 192 -64.11 48.89 -36.61
C PRO A 192 -63.07 49.98 -36.34
N LEU A 193 -62.97 50.41 -35.09
CA LEU A 193 -61.97 51.33 -34.57
C LEU A 193 -60.90 50.53 -33.79
N MET A 194 -59.70 50.45 -34.36
CA MET A 194 -58.54 49.85 -33.68
C MET A 194 -58.02 50.84 -32.62
N ARG A 195 -58.08 50.46 -31.34
CA ARG A 195 -57.52 51.26 -30.24
C ARG A 195 -56.36 50.51 -29.59
N ASN A 196 -55.21 51.17 -29.50
CA ASN A 196 -54.10 50.67 -28.69
C ASN A 196 -54.44 50.85 -27.22
N VAL A 197 -54.69 49.75 -26.52
CA VAL A 197 -55.01 49.73 -25.09
C VAL A 197 -53.81 49.15 -24.34
N THR A 198 -53.38 49.88 -23.31
CA THR A 198 -52.35 49.39 -22.40
C THR A 198 -53.01 48.61 -21.27
N ARG A 199 -52.76 47.30 -21.19
CA ARG A 199 -53.18 46.46 -20.06
C ARG A 199 -51.97 46.00 -19.26
N THR A 200 -52.14 45.69 -17.98
CA THR A 200 -51.09 45.08 -17.15
C THR A 200 -51.21 43.57 -17.17
N ARG A 201 -50.12 42.87 -17.48
CA ARG A 201 -50.03 41.40 -17.33
C ARG A 201 -49.21 41.05 -16.10
N THR A 202 -49.63 40.02 -15.38
CA THR A 202 -48.87 39.48 -14.24
C THR A 202 -47.93 38.40 -14.74
N LYS A 203 -46.66 38.51 -14.36
CA LYS A 203 -45.62 37.53 -14.63
C LYS A 203 -45.10 36.94 -13.34
N ALA A 204 -44.56 35.75 -13.46
CA ALA A 204 -43.86 35.06 -12.39
C ALA A 204 -42.55 34.48 -12.89
N ARG A 205 -41.63 34.26 -11.93
CA ARG A 205 -40.42 33.49 -12.14
C ARG A 205 -40.30 32.34 -11.15
N TRP A 206 -39.79 31.21 -11.62
CA TRP A 206 -39.49 30.03 -10.82
C TRP A 206 -38.04 29.61 -11.05
N LEU A 207 -37.35 29.21 -9.99
CA LEU A 207 -36.06 28.52 -10.10
C LEU A 207 -36.37 27.03 -10.03
N VAL A 208 -35.97 26.30 -11.06
CA VAL A 208 -36.25 24.88 -11.23
C VAL A 208 -34.94 24.13 -11.08
N ASP A 209 -34.83 23.27 -10.06
CA ASP A 209 -33.61 22.54 -9.67
C ASP A 209 -33.68 21.03 -10.01
N PHE A 210 -34.56 20.64 -10.93
CA PHE A 210 -34.85 19.23 -11.23
C PHE A 210 -33.82 18.55 -12.15
N ASN A 211 -32.53 18.90 -12.03
CA ASN A 211 -31.46 18.48 -12.93
C ASN A 211 -31.82 18.71 -14.40
N GLU A 212 -32.05 19.99 -14.73
CA GLU A 212 -32.28 20.42 -16.11
C GLU A 212 -31.17 19.86 -17.03
N PRO A 213 -31.52 19.05 -18.05
CA PRO A 213 -30.53 18.36 -18.86
C PRO A 213 -29.61 19.34 -19.59
N ASP A 214 -30.16 20.45 -20.05
CA ASP A 214 -29.41 21.53 -20.71
C ASP A 214 -28.52 22.33 -19.75
N CYS A 215 -28.76 22.27 -18.43
CA CYS A 215 -27.95 22.91 -17.40
C CYS A 215 -27.08 21.93 -16.63
N THR A 216 -27.02 20.68 -17.07
CA THR A 216 -26.16 19.66 -16.46
C THR A 216 -24.91 19.52 -17.33
N PRO A 217 -23.72 19.89 -16.82
CA PRO A 217 -22.49 19.71 -17.56
C PRO A 217 -22.23 18.22 -17.77
N HIS A 218 -21.68 17.87 -18.93
CA HIS A 218 -21.30 16.51 -19.26
C HIS A 218 -19.94 16.50 -19.95
N TRP A 219 -19.20 15.41 -19.76
CA TRP A 219 -17.93 15.18 -20.45
C TRP A 219 -18.21 14.74 -21.89
N ASP A 220 -17.63 15.42 -22.87
CA ASP A 220 -17.93 15.22 -24.30
C ASP A 220 -17.59 13.78 -24.77
N SER A 221 -16.59 13.15 -24.14
CA SER A 221 -16.15 11.78 -24.39
C SER A 221 -16.70 10.75 -23.39
N GLY A 222 -17.68 11.14 -22.57
CA GLY A 222 -18.26 10.31 -21.50
C GLY A 222 -17.39 10.23 -20.25
N GLN A 223 -16.19 9.65 -20.34
CA GLN A 223 -15.21 9.61 -19.24
C GLN A 223 -13.84 10.15 -19.67
N PRO A 224 -13.04 10.67 -18.72
CA PRO A 224 -11.67 11.09 -18.99
C PRO A 224 -10.82 9.94 -19.53
N SER A 225 -10.13 10.21 -20.63
CA SER A 225 -9.20 9.27 -21.25
C SER A 225 -7.77 9.55 -20.80
N PRO A 226 -6.93 8.52 -20.65
CA PRO A 226 -5.52 8.72 -20.31
C PRO A 226 -4.76 9.42 -21.45
N ASP A 227 -3.90 10.38 -21.11
CA ASP A 227 -2.98 11.00 -22.06
C ASP A 227 -2.00 9.96 -22.62
N SER A 228 -1.55 10.11 -23.87
CA SER A 228 -0.62 9.14 -24.52
C SER A 228 0.76 9.07 -23.86
N SER A 229 1.17 10.12 -23.13
CA SER A 229 2.41 10.19 -22.37
C SER A 229 2.17 10.15 -20.86
N CYS A 230 3.18 9.65 -20.15
CA CYS A 230 3.23 9.71 -18.69
C CYS A 230 3.64 11.11 -18.21
N TYR A 231 3.15 11.49 -17.03
CA TYR A 231 3.54 12.74 -16.38
C TYR A 231 4.83 12.53 -15.58
N GLU A 232 4.88 11.45 -14.79
CA GLU A 232 6.07 11.00 -14.08
C GLU A 232 6.00 9.49 -13.78
N TYR A 233 7.05 8.92 -13.18
CA TYR A 233 7.08 7.50 -12.84
C TYR A 233 5.88 7.09 -11.97
N GLY A 234 5.05 6.18 -12.47
CA GLY A 234 3.84 5.72 -11.82
C GLY A 234 2.71 6.75 -11.76
N SER A 235 2.73 7.77 -12.63
CA SER A 235 1.67 8.78 -12.68
C SER A 235 1.33 9.17 -14.12
N ARG A 236 0.04 9.30 -14.39
CA ARG A 236 -0.51 9.64 -15.71
C ARG A 236 -1.61 10.67 -15.58
N ILE A 237 -1.63 11.63 -16.51
CA ILE A 237 -2.74 12.57 -16.62
C ILE A 237 -3.87 11.90 -17.39
N TYR A 238 -5.07 12.05 -16.88
CA TYR A 238 -6.31 11.76 -17.61
C TYR A 238 -6.95 13.09 -17.96
N SER A 239 -7.44 13.20 -19.20
CA SER A 239 -8.02 14.43 -19.71
C SER A 239 -9.43 14.18 -20.25
N ALA A 240 -10.32 15.13 -20.03
CA ALA A 240 -11.64 15.18 -20.65
C ALA A 240 -11.97 16.61 -21.07
N PHE A 241 -12.74 16.74 -22.14
CA PHE A 241 -13.36 18.01 -22.50
C PHE A 241 -14.80 18.05 -22.01
N MET A 242 -15.23 19.25 -21.65
CA MET A 242 -16.57 19.54 -21.19
C MET A 242 -17.12 20.75 -21.93
N THR A 243 -18.31 20.57 -22.47
CA THR A 243 -19.16 21.66 -22.91
C THR A 243 -19.91 22.24 -21.70
N VAL A 244 -19.71 23.53 -21.43
CA VAL A 244 -20.32 24.21 -20.27
C VAL A 244 -21.63 24.88 -20.70
N PRO A 245 -22.75 24.64 -20.00
CA PRO A 245 -24.01 25.33 -20.24
C PRO A 245 -23.89 26.86 -20.15
N SER A 246 -24.59 27.57 -21.03
CA SER A 246 -24.61 29.04 -21.04
C SER A 246 -25.09 29.60 -19.69
N GLY A 247 -24.39 30.62 -19.19
CA GLY A 247 -24.70 31.27 -17.91
C GLY A 247 -23.91 30.74 -16.70
N LEU A 248 -23.20 29.61 -16.83
CA LEU A 248 -22.33 29.08 -15.78
C LEU A 248 -20.88 29.51 -15.97
N ASP A 249 -20.14 29.62 -14.86
CA ASP A 249 -18.68 29.82 -14.91
C ASP A 249 -17.99 28.50 -15.30
N ALA A 250 -17.15 28.56 -16.33
CA ALA A 250 -16.59 27.39 -16.97
C ALA A 250 -15.60 26.64 -16.05
N LEU A 251 -14.75 27.38 -15.34
CA LEU A 251 -13.73 26.81 -14.46
C LEU A 251 -14.32 26.28 -13.16
N GLU A 252 -15.30 26.98 -12.58
CA GLU A 252 -16.04 26.54 -11.39
C GLU A 252 -16.84 25.27 -11.69
N THR A 253 -17.58 25.25 -12.81
CA THR A 253 -18.36 24.09 -13.25
C THR A 253 -17.47 22.86 -13.45
N CYS A 254 -16.28 23.04 -14.03
CA CYS A 254 -15.32 21.95 -14.22
C CYS A 254 -14.78 21.38 -12.90
N ARG A 255 -14.54 22.22 -11.89
CA ARG A 255 -14.07 21.77 -10.56
C ARG A 255 -15.16 21.01 -9.81
N ASP A 256 -16.41 21.47 -9.91
CA ASP A 256 -17.54 20.89 -9.21
C ASP A 256 -18.05 19.60 -9.86
N THR A 257 -17.79 19.41 -11.15
CA THR A 257 -18.20 18.20 -11.86
C THR A 257 -17.20 17.07 -11.63
N SER A 258 -17.67 15.99 -11.00
CA SER A 258 -16.85 14.80 -10.81
C SER A 258 -16.76 13.92 -12.06
N ALA A 259 -15.67 13.16 -12.17
CA ALA A 259 -15.51 12.09 -13.14
C ALA A 259 -15.24 10.76 -12.44
N ILE A 260 -15.49 9.65 -13.14
CA ILE A 260 -15.16 8.30 -12.63
C ILE A 260 -13.94 7.80 -13.41
N ILE A 261 -12.83 7.55 -12.71
CA ILE A 261 -11.59 7.02 -13.28
C ILE A 261 -11.16 5.81 -12.45
N HIS A 262 -10.97 4.65 -13.09
CA HIS A 262 -10.67 3.36 -12.43
C HIS A 262 -11.65 3.00 -11.31
N GLY A 263 -12.92 3.39 -11.45
CA GLY A 263 -13.97 3.15 -10.44
C GLY A 263 -14.00 4.13 -9.27
N ASN A 264 -13.12 5.14 -9.25
CA ASN A 264 -13.11 6.19 -8.22
C ASN A 264 -13.76 7.48 -8.74
N ILE A 265 -14.59 8.12 -7.91
CA ILE A 265 -15.16 9.44 -8.18
C ILE A 265 -14.11 10.49 -7.79
N LEU A 266 -13.69 11.30 -8.76
CA LEU A 266 -12.62 12.27 -8.62
C LEU A 266 -13.05 13.64 -9.16
N HIS A 267 -12.52 14.71 -8.57
CA HIS A 267 -12.63 16.07 -9.09
C HIS A 267 -11.37 16.43 -9.87
N ALA A 268 -11.49 17.35 -10.82
CA ALA A 268 -10.37 17.79 -11.63
C ALA A 268 -9.33 18.52 -10.77
N ASP A 269 -8.07 18.12 -10.86
CA ASP A 269 -6.97 18.84 -10.20
C ASP A 269 -6.69 20.18 -10.90
N ARG A 270 -6.94 20.21 -12.23
CA ARG A 270 -6.74 21.40 -13.05
C ARG A 270 -7.82 21.51 -14.12
N CYS A 271 -8.34 22.71 -14.30
CA CYS A 271 -9.27 23.07 -15.37
C CYS A 271 -8.63 24.16 -16.23
N LEU A 272 -8.71 24.00 -17.55
CA LEU A 272 -8.13 24.90 -18.54
C LEU A 272 -9.22 25.31 -19.53
N GLU A 273 -9.40 26.61 -19.73
CA GLU A 273 -10.24 27.12 -20.81
C GLU A 273 -9.51 26.97 -22.15
N GLU A 274 -10.19 26.36 -23.09
CA GLU A 274 -9.72 26.15 -24.46
C GLU A 274 -10.84 26.51 -25.44
N PHE A 275 -10.50 26.59 -26.72
CA PHE A 275 -11.50 26.73 -27.78
C PHE A 275 -11.49 25.46 -28.62
N ASN A 276 -12.68 24.92 -28.91
CA ASN A 276 -12.80 23.79 -29.81
C ASN A 276 -12.46 24.21 -31.25
N SER A 277 -12.45 23.25 -32.19
CA SER A 277 -12.18 23.52 -33.61
C SER A 277 -13.18 24.48 -34.27
N HIS A 278 -14.33 24.70 -33.65
CA HIS A 278 -15.37 25.63 -34.10
C HIS A 278 -15.29 27.01 -33.44
N GLY A 279 -14.31 27.24 -32.56
CA GLY A 279 -14.12 28.50 -31.84
C GLY A 279 -15.06 28.68 -30.64
N GLU A 280 -15.71 27.62 -30.18
CA GLU A 280 -16.56 27.64 -28.99
C GLU A 280 -15.72 27.36 -27.74
N PRO A 281 -15.98 28.05 -26.61
CA PRO A 281 -15.26 27.82 -25.37
C PRO A 281 -15.58 26.43 -24.82
N VAL A 282 -14.55 25.63 -24.58
CA VAL A 282 -14.61 24.34 -23.91
C VAL A 282 -13.68 24.33 -22.73
N VAL A 283 -13.93 23.47 -21.76
CA VAL A 283 -13.02 23.30 -20.62
C VAL A 283 -12.36 21.94 -20.69
N ARG A 284 -11.03 21.93 -20.67
CA ARG A 284 -10.25 20.71 -20.48
C ARG A 284 -10.01 20.51 -18.99
N ALA A 285 -10.53 19.42 -18.45
CA ALA A 285 -10.20 18.92 -17.12
C ALA A 285 -9.01 17.98 -17.19
N GLN A 286 -8.07 18.12 -16.25
CA GLN A 286 -6.93 17.24 -16.06
C GLN A 286 -6.97 16.63 -14.66
N PHE A 287 -6.78 15.30 -14.61
CA PHE A 287 -6.76 14.50 -13.40
C PHE A 287 -5.40 13.81 -13.29
N PHE A 288 -4.65 14.09 -12.22
CA PHE A 288 -3.31 13.57 -11.97
C PHE A 288 -3.43 12.28 -11.17
N ILE A 289 -3.41 11.15 -11.88
CA ILE A 289 -3.63 9.85 -11.27
C ILE A 289 -2.29 9.17 -11.00
N THR A 290 -1.98 9.00 -9.72
CA THR A 290 -0.92 8.08 -9.29
C THR A 290 -1.41 6.64 -9.38
N GLU A 291 -0.69 5.81 -10.13
CA GLU A 291 -1.02 4.41 -10.36
C GLU A 291 -1.01 3.59 -9.06
N SER A 292 -1.81 2.53 -9.04
CA SER A 292 -2.02 1.71 -7.85
C SER A 292 -0.72 1.10 -7.32
N ARG A 293 -0.65 0.89 -5.99
CA ARG A 293 0.44 0.14 -5.36
C ARG A 293 0.56 -1.29 -5.91
N SER A 294 -0.53 -1.86 -6.44
CA SER A 294 -0.50 -3.18 -7.10
C SER A 294 0.40 -3.19 -8.34
N CYS A 295 0.58 -2.06 -9.03
CA CYS A 295 1.47 -1.95 -10.19
C CYS A 295 2.94 -2.18 -9.83
N ARG A 296 3.31 -1.94 -8.56
CA ARG A 296 4.67 -2.18 -8.03
C ARG A 296 4.94 -3.65 -7.71
N THR A 297 3.95 -4.53 -7.79
CA THR A 297 4.14 -5.96 -7.53
C THR A 297 4.62 -6.68 -8.80
N VAL A 298 5.82 -7.26 -8.73
CA VAL A 298 6.62 -7.79 -9.85
C VAL A 298 6.04 -9.07 -10.49
N THR A 299 4.96 -9.63 -9.92
CA THR A 299 4.52 -11.02 -10.18
C THR A 299 3.56 -11.21 -11.37
N SER A 300 3.27 -10.18 -12.14
CA SER A 300 2.26 -10.29 -13.20
C SER A 300 2.89 -10.42 -14.59
N THR A 301 2.75 -11.61 -15.19
CA THR A 301 2.97 -11.86 -16.63
C THR A 301 1.85 -11.30 -17.52
N VAL A 302 0.92 -10.54 -16.94
CA VAL A 302 -0.17 -9.86 -17.66
C VAL A 302 0.39 -8.61 -18.32
N ARG A 303 -0.11 -8.29 -19.52
CA ARG A 303 0.17 -7.03 -20.22
C ARG A 303 -0.02 -5.87 -19.24
N PRO A 304 0.74 -4.76 -19.37
CA PRO A 304 0.44 -3.56 -18.60
C PRO A 304 -1.00 -3.17 -18.93
N ASP A 305 -1.93 -3.38 -17.99
CA ASP A 305 -3.25 -2.78 -18.07
C ASP A 305 -3.07 -1.26 -18.05
N ASP A 306 -4.05 -0.49 -18.55
CA ASP A 306 -3.97 0.98 -18.62
C ASP A 306 -3.65 1.64 -17.26
N GLN A 307 -3.91 0.94 -16.15
CA GLN A 307 -3.61 1.34 -14.78
C GLN A 307 -2.13 1.29 -14.39
N CYS A 308 -1.28 0.57 -15.11
CA CYS A 308 0.14 0.38 -14.77
C CYS A 308 1.09 0.82 -15.91
N TYR A 309 0.57 1.57 -16.88
CA TYR A 309 1.31 1.97 -18.07
C TYR A 309 2.58 2.75 -17.71
N CYS A 310 2.50 3.69 -16.76
CA CYS A 310 3.60 4.55 -16.32
C CYS A 310 4.52 3.91 -15.27
N THR A 311 4.31 2.63 -14.95
CA THR A 311 5.18 1.82 -14.09
C THR A 311 5.83 0.70 -14.91
N PRO A 312 6.83 1.01 -15.75
CA PRO A 312 7.51 0.02 -16.56
C PRO A 312 8.22 -1.02 -15.69
N ARG A 313 8.42 -2.21 -16.26
CA ARG A 313 9.02 -3.37 -15.60
C ARG A 313 10.29 -3.80 -16.31
N TRP A 314 11.14 -4.51 -15.59
CA TRP A 314 12.33 -5.14 -16.19
C TRP A 314 11.94 -6.16 -17.26
N ASP A 315 12.73 -6.25 -18.33
CA ASP A 315 12.44 -7.11 -19.48
C ASP A 315 12.61 -8.60 -19.17
N ALA A 316 11.71 -9.44 -19.66
CA ALA A 316 11.97 -10.87 -19.62
C ALA A 316 13.20 -11.23 -20.48
N VAL A 317 14.28 -11.69 -19.84
CA VAL A 317 15.53 -12.09 -20.53
C VAL A 317 15.35 -13.43 -21.26
N ALA A 318 14.60 -14.36 -20.66
CA ALA A 318 14.19 -15.62 -21.28
C ALA A 318 13.00 -16.23 -20.51
N PRO A 319 12.21 -17.15 -21.10
CA PRO A 319 11.04 -17.77 -20.45
C PRO A 319 11.33 -18.51 -19.12
N ARG A 320 12.61 -18.73 -18.79
CA ARG A 320 13.06 -19.49 -17.61
C ARG A 320 14.19 -18.82 -16.83
N GLN A 321 14.60 -17.59 -17.19
CA GLN A 321 15.60 -16.87 -16.41
C GLN A 321 14.90 -15.88 -15.48
N PRO A 322 15.20 -15.92 -14.17
CA PRO A 322 14.73 -14.89 -13.26
C PRO A 322 15.32 -13.54 -13.67
N ASN A 323 14.52 -12.48 -13.64
CA ASN A 323 15.00 -11.11 -13.76
C ASN A 323 14.60 -10.34 -12.49
N PRO A 324 15.55 -9.78 -11.71
CA PRO A 324 17.01 -9.74 -11.92
C PRO A 324 17.70 -11.11 -11.90
N PHE A 325 18.78 -11.28 -12.67
CA PHE A 325 19.61 -12.49 -12.67
C PHE A 325 20.96 -12.23 -11.99
N PRO A 326 21.56 -13.24 -11.33
CA PRO A 326 22.85 -13.10 -10.67
C PRO A 326 23.98 -12.86 -11.68
N ASP A 327 24.87 -11.91 -11.37
CA ASP A 327 26.15 -11.76 -12.06
C ASP A 327 27.00 -13.02 -11.83
N GLN A 328 27.84 -13.35 -12.81
CA GLN A 328 28.69 -14.53 -12.79
C GLN A 328 29.66 -14.51 -11.60
N TYR A 329 30.24 -13.34 -11.31
CA TYR A 329 31.21 -13.14 -10.24
C TYR A 329 30.59 -12.34 -9.09
N CYS A 330 31.09 -12.59 -7.88
CA CYS A 330 30.70 -11.79 -6.72
C CYS A 330 31.22 -10.36 -6.85
N HIS A 331 30.43 -9.39 -6.39
CA HIS A 331 30.84 -7.98 -6.43
C HIS A 331 31.92 -7.70 -5.37
N LYS A 332 31.73 -8.25 -4.18
CA LYS A 332 32.71 -8.29 -3.07
C LYS A 332 32.39 -9.47 -2.16
N TYR A 333 33.24 -9.75 -1.18
CA TYR A 333 33.01 -10.87 -0.27
C TYR A 333 31.65 -10.80 0.41
N GLY A 334 30.88 -11.89 0.33
CA GLY A 334 29.50 -11.99 0.80
C GLY A 334 28.44 -11.29 -0.04
N VAL A 335 28.79 -10.55 -1.10
CA VAL A 335 27.83 -9.75 -1.87
C VAL A 335 27.88 -10.11 -3.35
N ARG A 336 26.72 -10.49 -3.90
CA ARG A 336 26.55 -10.73 -5.33
C ARG A 336 25.85 -9.55 -6.00
N GLY A 337 26.33 -9.19 -7.19
CA GLY A 337 25.60 -8.29 -8.09
C GLY A 337 24.49 -9.04 -8.82
N TYR A 338 23.33 -8.42 -8.96
CA TYR A 338 22.23 -8.91 -9.78
C TYR A 338 21.91 -7.88 -10.83
N SER A 339 21.87 -8.30 -12.09
CA SER A 339 21.60 -7.43 -13.22
C SER A 339 20.16 -7.58 -13.70
N ALA A 340 19.55 -6.45 -14.04
CA ALA A 340 18.26 -6.38 -14.71
C ALA A 340 18.36 -5.42 -15.89
N PHE A 341 17.60 -5.71 -16.95
CA PHE A 341 17.61 -4.90 -18.16
C PHE A 341 16.23 -4.32 -18.49
N MET A 342 16.22 -3.19 -19.18
CA MET A 342 15.03 -2.56 -19.73
C MET A 342 15.36 -1.91 -21.09
N THR A 343 14.64 -2.27 -22.14
CA THR A 343 14.76 -1.68 -23.47
C THR A 343 14.13 -0.30 -23.45
N VAL A 344 14.89 0.71 -23.89
CA VAL A 344 14.43 2.10 -23.86
C VAL A 344 13.18 2.31 -24.72
N SER A 345 13.03 1.58 -25.82
CA SER A 345 11.83 1.64 -26.69
C SER A 345 10.55 1.11 -26.03
N ARG A 346 10.65 0.37 -24.93
CA ARG A 346 9.50 -0.11 -24.14
C ARG A 346 9.11 0.85 -23.02
N ILE A 347 9.92 1.88 -22.78
CA ILE A 347 9.61 2.90 -21.78
C ILE A 347 8.53 3.83 -22.36
N PRO A 348 7.42 4.03 -21.63
CA PRO A 348 6.40 4.99 -22.02
C PRO A 348 6.94 6.38 -22.36
N SER A 349 6.34 7.00 -23.36
CA SER A 349 6.67 8.39 -23.69
C SER A 349 6.38 9.33 -22.51
N GLY A 350 7.18 10.40 -22.38
CA GLY A 350 7.09 11.34 -21.26
C GLY A 350 7.95 10.97 -20.04
N LEU A 351 8.47 9.73 -19.97
CA LEU A 351 9.40 9.33 -18.90
C LEU A 351 10.86 9.49 -19.32
N ASP A 352 11.70 9.92 -18.39
CA ASP A 352 13.15 9.86 -18.52
C ASP A 352 13.64 8.43 -18.25
N ALA A 353 14.36 7.87 -19.23
CA ALA A 353 14.80 6.47 -19.21
C ALA A 353 15.64 6.16 -17.96
N LEU A 354 16.64 6.99 -17.66
CA LEU A 354 17.54 6.75 -16.53
C LEU A 354 16.84 6.92 -15.18
N ALA A 355 15.94 7.91 -15.05
CA ALA A 355 15.10 8.09 -13.87
C ALA A 355 14.17 6.90 -13.64
N VAL A 356 13.60 6.32 -14.70
CA VAL A 356 12.81 5.09 -14.64
C VAL A 356 13.63 3.94 -14.10
N CYS A 357 14.84 3.71 -14.62
CA CYS A 357 15.73 2.65 -14.11
C CYS A 357 15.96 2.80 -12.60
N ARG A 358 16.24 4.01 -12.13
CA ARG A 358 16.51 4.31 -10.72
C ARG A 358 15.30 4.12 -9.80
N ARG A 359 14.08 4.21 -10.32
CA ARG A 359 12.83 4.04 -9.54
C ARG A 359 12.19 2.66 -9.67
N THR A 360 12.70 1.82 -10.57
CA THR A 360 12.10 0.51 -10.81
C THR A 360 12.57 -0.49 -9.75
N PRO A 361 11.66 -1.08 -8.95
CA PRO A 361 12.04 -2.00 -7.88
C PRO A 361 12.35 -3.40 -8.41
N ALA A 362 12.92 -4.24 -7.55
CA ALA A 362 13.10 -5.65 -7.82
C ALA A 362 12.83 -6.52 -6.59
N ILE A 363 12.60 -7.81 -6.80
CA ILE A 363 12.54 -8.81 -5.75
C ILE A 363 13.65 -9.84 -5.99
N ILE A 364 14.56 -9.97 -5.03
CA ILE A 364 15.68 -10.92 -5.10
C ILE A 364 15.67 -11.74 -3.81
N HIS A 365 15.68 -13.07 -3.92
CA HIS A 365 15.55 -13.99 -2.77
C HIS A 365 14.36 -13.69 -1.86
N GLY A 366 13.24 -13.25 -2.45
CA GLY A 366 12.02 -12.86 -1.70
C GLY A 366 12.11 -11.50 -0.98
N ARG A 367 13.24 -10.78 -1.08
CA ARG A 367 13.41 -9.44 -0.51
C ARG A 367 13.06 -8.36 -1.54
N PHE A 368 12.18 -7.44 -1.16
CA PHE A 368 11.85 -6.25 -1.94
C PHE A 368 13.00 -5.22 -1.86
N LEU A 369 13.48 -4.80 -3.02
CA LEU A 369 14.50 -3.77 -3.19
C LEU A 369 13.86 -2.60 -3.94
N PRO A 370 13.65 -1.43 -3.29
CA PRO A 370 12.89 -0.34 -3.87
C PRO A 370 13.61 0.32 -5.06
N GLU A 371 14.95 0.32 -5.04
CA GLU A 371 15.78 1.01 -6.02
C GLU A 371 17.04 0.18 -6.28
N PRO A 372 17.60 0.22 -7.51
CA PRO A 372 18.90 -0.38 -7.81
C PRO A 372 20.05 0.44 -7.23
N ASN A 373 21.17 -0.23 -6.96
CA ASN A 373 22.39 0.44 -6.50
C ASN A 373 23.05 1.25 -7.63
N GLN A 374 22.92 0.80 -8.88
CA GLN A 374 23.49 1.45 -10.06
C GLN A 374 22.56 1.28 -11.25
N CYS A 375 22.50 2.32 -12.09
CA CYS A 375 21.82 2.31 -13.39
C CYS A 375 22.74 2.91 -14.44
N SER A 376 22.91 2.23 -15.57
CA SER A 376 23.71 2.68 -16.70
C SER A 376 23.00 2.42 -18.02
N GLU A 377 23.24 3.30 -18.99
CA GLU A 377 22.85 3.08 -20.38
C GLU A 377 23.89 2.19 -21.06
N GLU A 378 23.41 1.17 -21.75
CA GLU A 378 24.20 0.22 -22.52
C GLU A 378 23.56 0.01 -23.90
N VAL A 379 24.29 -0.59 -24.83
CA VAL A 379 23.77 -0.97 -26.14
C VAL A 379 23.70 -2.49 -26.17
N SER A 380 22.53 -3.04 -26.50
CA SER A 380 22.33 -4.48 -26.59
C SER A 380 23.18 -5.09 -27.71
N SER A 381 23.31 -6.42 -27.72
CA SER A 381 23.96 -7.16 -28.82
C SER A 381 23.32 -6.90 -30.19
N HIS A 382 22.07 -6.42 -30.22
CA HIS A 382 21.32 -6.10 -31.43
C HIS A 382 21.37 -4.60 -31.78
N GLY A 383 22.16 -3.79 -31.07
CA GLY A 383 22.29 -2.36 -31.33
C GLY A 383 21.17 -1.51 -30.73
N GLU A 384 20.28 -2.08 -29.91
CA GLU A 384 19.20 -1.34 -29.26
C GLU A 384 19.67 -0.70 -27.95
N PRO A 385 19.28 0.55 -27.65
CA PRO A 385 19.57 1.17 -26.35
C PRO A 385 18.82 0.45 -25.23
N VAL A 386 19.55 0.03 -24.22
CA VAL A 386 19.04 -0.66 -23.03
C VAL A 386 19.58 -0.01 -21.76
N LEU A 387 18.81 -0.10 -20.69
CA LEU A 387 19.26 0.28 -19.35
C LEU A 387 19.64 -0.98 -18.61
N ARG A 388 20.78 -0.95 -17.93
CA ARG A 388 21.19 -1.98 -16.99
C ARG A 388 21.10 -1.45 -15.57
N ALA A 389 20.27 -2.08 -14.77
CA ALA A 389 20.26 -1.92 -13.32
C ALA A 389 21.13 -2.99 -12.66
N ARG A 390 21.86 -2.61 -11.61
CA ARG A 390 22.59 -3.54 -10.73
C ARG A 390 22.11 -3.40 -9.30
N PHE A 391 21.82 -4.54 -8.68
CA PHE A 391 21.46 -4.68 -7.28
C PHE A 391 22.55 -5.46 -6.54
N PHE A 392 23.05 -4.94 -5.43
CA PHE A 392 24.07 -5.59 -4.61
C PHE A 392 23.40 -6.21 -3.38
N VAL A 393 23.35 -7.54 -3.36
CA VAL A 393 22.61 -8.30 -2.34
C VAL A 393 23.57 -9.21 -1.60
N ASP A 394 23.36 -9.32 -0.28
CA ASP A 394 24.05 -10.31 0.54
C ASP A 394 23.67 -11.71 0.05
N ASP A 395 24.66 -12.47 -0.41
CA ASP A 395 24.48 -13.77 -1.05
C ASP A 395 25.42 -14.79 -0.40
N PRO A 396 24.89 -15.83 0.27
CA PRO A 396 25.70 -16.87 0.90
C PRO A 396 26.65 -17.58 -0.09
N SER A 397 26.30 -17.67 -1.37
CA SER A 397 27.17 -18.26 -2.39
C SER A 397 28.44 -17.43 -2.68
N CYS A 398 28.49 -16.19 -2.17
CA CYS A 398 29.67 -15.33 -2.20
C CYS A 398 30.48 -15.36 -0.91
N ARG A 399 30.25 -16.35 -0.03
CA ARG A 399 31.06 -16.59 1.17
C ARG A 399 31.72 -17.96 1.06
N ALA A 400 32.96 -18.03 1.54
CA ALA A 400 33.59 -19.32 1.76
C ALA A 400 32.94 -19.98 2.98
N VAL A 401 32.92 -21.30 2.99
CA VAL A 401 32.30 -22.09 4.06
C VAL A 401 33.35 -23.02 4.64
N TRP A 402 33.44 -23.07 5.97
CA TRP A 402 34.25 -24.07 6.64
C TRP A 402 33.55 -25.42 6.58
N SER A 403 34.29 -26.46 6.21
CA SER A 403 33.88 -27.85 6.45
C SER A 403 33.76 -28.14 7.96
N ASP A 404 33.28 -29.34 8.28
CA ASP A 404 33.16 -29.78 9.66
C ASP A 404 34.50 -29.75 10.39
N ILE A 405 34.48 -29.22 11.60
CA ILE A 405 35.66 -29.14 12.45
C ILE A 405 36.09 -30.55 12.85
N THR A 406 37.33 -30.88 12.54
CA THR A 406 37.95 -32.15 12.93
C THR A 406 38.97 -31.88 14.04
N PRO A 407 38.79 -32.46 15.25
CA PRO A 407 39.82 -32.44 16.27
C PRO A 407 41.01 -33.30 15.84
N ASP A 408 42.21 -32.85 16.16
CA ASP A 408 43.39 -33.69 16.05
C ASP A 408 43.27 -34.92 16.97
N ARG A 409 43.96 -36.01 16.62
CA ARG A 409 43.94 -37.22 17.46
C ARG A 409 44.67 -37.05 18.79
N GLN A 410 45.65 -36.17 18.84
CA GLN A 410 46.54 -35.97 19.99
C GLN A 410 46.26 -34.63 20.66
N CYS A 411 46.34 -34.60 21.98
CA CYS A 411 46.45 -33.35 22.71
C CYS A 411 47.86 -32.77 22.55
N LEU A 412 47.95 -31.44 22.47
CA LEU A 412 49.24 -30.76 22.35
C LEU A 412 49.91 -30.62 23.71
N ARG A 413 49.12 -30.33 24.75
CA ARG A 413 49.55 -30.20 26.15
C ARG A 413 48.30 -30.18 27.03
N TYR A 414 48.47 -30.13 28.36
CA TYR A 414 47.35 -30.10 29.30
C TYR A 414 46.31 -29.03 28.92
N GLY A 415 45.07 -29.47 28.70
CA GLY A 415 43.94 -28.59 28.38
C GLY A 415 44.04 -27.90 27.01
N VAL A 416 44.96 -28.30 26.13
CA VAL A 416 45.15 -27.69 24.80
C VAL A 416 45.08 -28.71 23.68
N LYS A 417 44.22 -28.43 22.70
CA LYS A 417 44.03 -29.29 21.53
C LYS A 417 44.01 -28.47 20.24
N ARG A 418 44.50 -29.09 19.16
CA ARG A 418 44.39 -28.51 17.81
C ARG A 418 43.12 -29.02 17.13
N TYR A 419 42.43 -28.10 16.47
CA TYR A 419 41.29 -28.38 15.62
C TYR A 419 41.61 -27.89 14.21
N SER A 420 41.10 -28.60 13.20
CA SER A 420 41.35 -28.28 11.80
C SER A 420 40.05 -28.35 10.99
N ALA A 421 39.93 -27.53 9.96
CA ALA A 421 38.82 -27.57 9.01
C ALA A 421 39.31 -27.08 7.64
N PHE A 422 38.80 -27.66 6.57
CA PHE A 422 39.03 -27.16 5.21
C PHE A 422 38.14 -25.96 4.90
N LEU A 423 38.71 -24.96 4.24
CA LEU A 423 37.96 -23.87 3.64
C LEU A 423 37.41 -24.33 2.28
N GLU A 424 36.10 -24.33 2.14
CA GLU A 424 35.38 -24.79 0.96
C GLU A 424 34.61 -23.65 0.30
N GLN A 425 34.19 -23.87 -0.95
CA GLN A 425 33.34 -22.93 -1.70
C GLN A 425 33.93 -21.52 -1.81
N VAL A 426 35.26 -21.42 -1.93
CA VAL A 426 35.96 -20.15 -2.17
C VAL A 426 35.38 -19.51 -3.45
N PRO A 427 34.76 -18.32 -3.37
CA PRO A 427 34.17 -17.69 -4.54
C PRO A 427 35.23 -17.40 -5.61
N ILE A 428 34.85 -17.53 -6.89
CA ILE A 428 35.76 -17.27 -8.01
C ILE A 428 36.27 -15.83 -7.95
N GLY A 429 37.58 -15.66 -8.09
CA GLY A 429 38.26 -14.35 -8.06
C GLY A 429 38.74 -13.91 -6.67
N PHE A 430 38.51 -14.70 -5.62
CA PHE A 430 39.04 -14.43 -4.28
C PHE A 430 40.25 -15.32 -3.97
N ASP A 431 41.21 -14.79 -3.22
CA ASP A 431 42.32 -15.57 -2.69
C ASP A 431 41.85 -16.35 -1.46
N GLY A 432 41.78 -17.68 -1.60
CA GLY A 432 41.39 -18.54 -0.49
C GLY A 432 42.33 -18.47 0.72
N MET A 433 43.59 -18.07 0.56
CA MET A 433 44.52 -17.95 1.68
C MET A 433 44.22 -16.71 2.52
N GLU A 434 43.94 -15.59 1.87
CA GLU A 434 43.48 -14.37 2.54
C GLU A 434 42.13 -14.61 3.24
N LEU A 435 41.19 -15.27 2.55
CA LEU A 435 39.90 -15.63 3.14
C LEU A 435 40.04 -16.58 4.32
N CYS A 436 40.97 -17.53 4.28
CA CYS A 436 41.23 -18.42 5.40
C CYS A 436 41.63 -17.64 6.66
N GLN A 437 42.48 -16.63 6.53
CA GLN A 437 42.96 -15.82 7.66
C GLN A 437 41.86 -14.91 8.24
N GLU A 438 40.89 -14.51 7.42
CA GLU A 438 39.83 -13.60 7.81
C GLU A 438 38.53 -14.29 8.27
N GLU A 439 38.19 -15.44 7.69
CA GLU A 439 36.91 -16.11 7.96
C GLU A 439 36.92 -16.81 9.32
N SER A 440 35.95 -16.45 10.17
CA SER A 440 35.89 -16.97 11.54
C SER A 440 34.97 -18.18 11.66
N GLN A 441 35.42 -19.20 12.37
CA GLN A 441 34.65 -20.41 12.66
C GLN A 441 34.28 -20.49 14.16
N THR A 442 33.16 -21.14 14.45
CA THR A 442 32.73 -21.43 15.83
C THR A 442 33.34 -22.73 16.31
N ILE A 443 34.27 -22.66 17.27
CA ILE A 443 34.91 -23.83 17.88
C ILE A 443 34.58 -23.84 19.37
N LEU A 444 34.00 -24.95 19.85
CA LEU A 444 33.51 -25.11 21.22
C LEU A 444 32.71 -23.88 21.73
N GLY A 445 31.81 -23.37 20.88
CA GLY A 445 30.94 -22.24 21.20
C GLY A 445 31.57 -20.85 21.10
N ARG A 446 32.84 -20.73 20.69
CA ARG A 446 33.54 -19.44 20.51
C ARG A 446 33.89 -19.22 19.04
N ARG A 447 33.53 -18.05 18.51
CA ARG A 447 33.86 -17.66 17.13
C ARG A 447 35.27 -17.07 17.07
N ARG A 448 36.16 -17.67 16.27
CA ARG A 448 37.56 -17.24 16.11
C ARG A 448 38.08 -17.46 14.69
N LYS A 449 38.99 -16.59 14.27
CA LYS A 449 39.84 -16.80 13.09
C LYS A 449 40.84 -17.94 13.35
N PRO A 450 41.30 -18.68 12.33
CA PRO A 450 42.34 -19.68 12.49
C PRO A 450 43.66 -19.04 12.91
N ASP A 451 44.44 -19.79 13.69
CA ASP A 451 45.78 -19.37 14.12
C ASP A 451 46.81 -19.61 13.01
N SER A 452 46.54 -20.57 12.11
CA SER A 452 47.32 -20.77 10.89
C SER A 452 46.48 -21.29 9.73
N CYS A 453 46.94 -20.98 8.51
CA CYS A 453 46.35 -21.39 7.25
C CYS A 453 47.42 -21.99 6.34
N GLU A 454 47.13 -23.14 5.74
CA GLU A 454 48.07 -23.84 4.86
C GLU A 454 47.39 -24.38 3.61
N LYS A 455 48.10 -24.42 2.48
CA LYS A 455 47.70 -25.18 1.29
C LYS A 455 48.18 -26.61 1.44
N VAL A 456 47.28 -27.57 1.28
CA VAL A 456 47.57 -29.00 1.36
C VAL A 456 47.14 -29.68 0.07
N ALA A 457 48.03 -30.50 -0.48
CA ALA A 457 47.72 -31.34 -1.63
C ALA A 457 47.00 -32.61 -1.14
N LEU A 458 45.83 -32.88 -1.71
CA LEU A 458 45.08 -34.10 -1.49
C LEU A 458 45.61 -35.23 -2.37
N GLN A 459 45.22 -36.47 -2.05
CA GLN A 459 45.67 -37.67 -2.78
C GLN A 459 45.22 -37.68 -4.25
N ASP A 460 44.13 -36.99 -4.57
CA ASP A 460 43.64 -36.82 -5.94
C ASP A 460 44.39 -35.73 -6.73
N GLY A 461 45.42 -35.11 -6.11
CA GLY A 461 46.21 -34.03 -6.70
C GLY A 461 45.56 -32.65 -6.60
N SER A 462 44.36 -32.54 -6.02
CA SER A 462 43.73 -31.23 -5.79
C SER A 462 44.36 -30.51 -4.62
N GLU A 463 44.43 -29.18 -4.69
CA GLU A 463 44.87 -28.34 -3.58
C GLU A 463 43.66 -27.86 -2.78
N LYS A 464 43.71 -28.03 -1.45
CA LYS A 464 42.76 -27.43 -0.51
C LYS A 464 43.47 -26.52 0.48
N ILE A 465 42.71 -25.61 1.07
CA ILE A 465 43.20 -24.74 2.14
C ILE A 465 42.64 -25.27 3.47
N ILE A 466 43.52 -25.45 4.44
CA ILE A 466 43.16 -25.90 5.79
C ILE A 466 43.45 -24.78 6.79
N GLY A 467 42.43 -24.43 7.56
CA GLY A 467 42.56 -23.57 8.74
C GLY A 467 42.82 -24.44 9.97
N ARG A 468 43.67 -23.97 10.88
CA ARG A 468 43.96 -24.65 12.15
C ARG A 468 43.82 -23.70 13.33
N TRP A 469 43.24 -24.23 14.40
CA TRP A 469 43.01 -23.51 15.65
C TRP A 469 43.63 -24.29 16.81
N MET A 470 44.50 -23.62 17.55
CA MET A 470 45.00 -24.06 18.84
C MET A 470 44.03 -23.54 19.91
N VAL A 471 43.30 -24.48 20.48
CA VAL A 471 42.31 -24.21 21.51
C VAL A 471 42.93 -24.49 22.87
N ASP A 472 43.04 -23.45 23.69
CA ASP A 472 43.73 -23.45 24.97
C ASP A 472 42.83 -23.09 26.18
N TYR A 473 41.52 -22.93 25.98
CA TYR A 473 40.58 -22.63 27.04
C TYR A 473 40.13 -23.90 27.81
N ASN A 474 41.11 -24.74 28.16
CA ASN A 474 40.97 -25.91 29.03
C ASN A 474 40.10 -27.04 28.46
N VAL A 475 40.51 -27.59 27.31
CA VAL A 475 39.86 -28.72 26.62
C VAL A 475 39.81 -29.96 27.55
N PRO A 476 38.62 -30.43 27.96
CA PRO A 476 38.49 -31.46 29.00
C PRO A 476 39.11 -32.82 28.64
N GLU A 477 39.02 -33.22 27.37
CA GLU A 477 39.62 -34.47 26.87
C GLU A 477 41.15 -34.46 26.84
N CYS A 478 41.77 -33.29 27.06
CA CYS A 478 43.23 -33.14 27.17
C CYS A 478 43.69 -32.95 28.62
N HIS A 479 42.89 -33.39 29.59
CA HIS A 479 43.26 -33.38 30.99
C HIS A 479 43.97 -34.67 31.35
N THR A 480 45.14 -34.51 31.96
CA THR A 480 45.84 -35.56 32.69
C THR A 480 45.51 -35.44 34.16
N SER A 481 45.56 -36.56 34.87
CA SER A 481 45.34 -36.61 36.31
C SER A 481 46.65 -36.81 37.06
N LEU A 482 46.70 -36.28 38.28
CA LEU A 482 47.80 -36.54 39.23
C LEU A 482 47.34 -37.58 40.24
N THR A 483 48.06 -38.70 40.33
CA THR A 483 47.84 -39.77 41.32
C THR A 483 49.08 -39.97 42.19
N ASP A 484 48.94 -40.73 43.28
CA ASP A 484 50.05 -41.14 44.14
C ASP A 484 50.92 -39.98 44.62
N ILE A 485 50.27 -38.86 44.97
CA ILE A 485 50.94 -37.64 45.42
C ILE A 485 51.65 -37.91 46.75
N LYS A 486 52.97 -37.78 46.76
CA LYS A 486 53.86 -37.96 47.91
C LYS A 486 54.52 -36.65 48.27
N GLU A 487 54.46 -36.33 49.55
CA GLU A 487 55.24 -35.26 50.13
C GLU A 487 56.68 -35.75 50.35
N LEU A 488 57.64 -35.05 49.76
CA LEU A 488 59.07 -35.26 49.97
C LEU A 488 59.60 -34.18 50.93
N ASP A 489 60.93 -34.06 51.00
CA ASP A 489 61.59 -33.16 51.93
C ASP A 489 61.32 -31.68 51.66
N CYS A 490 61.44 -30.88 52.71
CA CYS A 490 61.48 -29.43 52.60
C CYS A 490 62.74 -29.00 51.84
N SER A 491 62.56 -28.09 50.90
CA SER A 491 63.60 -27.41 50.12
C SER A 491 63.81 -25.99 50.64
N GLU A 492 64.93 -25.37 50.25
CA GLU A 492 65.25 -24.00 50.64
C GLU A 492 64.14 -23.01 50.26
N ASN A 493 63.95 -21.97 51.08
CA ASN A 493 62.94 -20.90 50.91
C ASN A 493 61.48 -21.33 51.16
N ALA A 494 61.23 -22.10 52.22
CA ALA A 494 59.88 -22.50 52.64
C ALA A 494 59.08 -23.24 51.54
N LYS A 495 59.78 -24.07 50.77
CA LYS A 495 59.18 -24.90 49.72
C LYS A 495 59.18 -26.36 50.16
N ARG A 496 58.15 -27.11 49.79
CA ARG A 496 58.10 -28.57 49.89
C ARG A 496 58.18 -29.16 48.49
N ARG A 497 58.98 -30.21 48.31
CA ARG A 497 58.94 -30.97 47.07
C ARG A 497 57.82 -32.00 47.12
N LEU A 498 56.99 -32.04 46.10
CA LEU A 498 55.96 -33.05 45.92
C LEU A 498 56.30 -33.91 44.71
N GLU A 499 56.04 -35.20 44.82
CA GLU A 499 56.13 -36.15 43.72
C GLU A 499 54.72 -36.66 43.41
N ALA A 500 54.31 -36.61 42.15
CA ALA A 500 53.03 -37.16 41.72
C ALA A 500 53.19 -37.95 40.43
N GLN A 501 52.43 -39.04 40.30
CA GLN A 501 52.33 -39.75 39.03
C GLN A 501 51.35 -39.04 38.11
N VAL A 502 51.75 -38.83 36.85
CA VAL A 502 50.89 -38.29 35.80
C VAL A 502 50.27 -39.47 35.04
N VAL A 503 48.94 -39.51 35.03
CA VAL A 503 48.15 -40.55 34.35
C VAL A 503 47.20 -39.93 33.32
N ASP A 504 46.48 -40.78 32.59
CA ASP A 504 45.55 -40.40 31.50
C ASP A 504 46.25 -39.71 30.31
N ILE A 505 47.53 -40.03 30.09
CA ILE A 505 48.27 -39.60 28.90
C ILE A 505 47.92 -40.55 27.75
N GLY A 506 47.49 -40.00 26.61
CA GLY A 506 47.19 -40.78 25.41
C GLY A 506 48.44 -41.46 24.83
N GLU A 507 48.28 -42.66 24.25
CA GLU A 507 49.40 -43.50 23.78
C GLU A 507 50.32 -42.80 22.76
N SER A 508 49.79 -41.84 22.02
CA SER A 508 50.52 -41.15 20.96
C SER A 508 50.85 -39.69 21.31
N GLU A 509 50.61 -39.29 22.56
CA GLU A 509 50.89 -37.94 23.05
C GLU A 509 52.34 -37.82 23.54
N ASP A 510 52.87 -36.60 23.50
CA ASP A 510 54.16 -36.32 24.11
C ASP A 510 53.99 -36.31 25.63
N TRP A 511 54.31 -37.44 26.27
CA TRP A 511 54.19 -37.60 27.71
C TRP A 511 54.96 -36.52 28.50
N TYR A 512 56.09 -36.04 27.98
CA TYR A 512 56.91 -35.06 28.68
C TYR A 512 56.25 -33.68 28.63
N LEU A 513 55.70 -33.30 27.47
CA LEU A 513 54.96 -32.06 27.33
C LEU A 513 53.64 -32.08 28.12
N MET A 514 52.95 -33.22 28.15
CA MET A 514 51.77 -33.43 29.00
C MET A 514 52.14 -33.31 30.48
N CYS A 515 53.20 -34.00 30.91
CA CYS A 515 53.69 -33.92 32.28
C CYS A 515 53.99 -32.47 32.68
N THR A 516 54.87 -31.78 31.96
CA THR A 516 55.34 -30.42 32.29
C THR A 516 54.25 -29.35 32.30
N THR A 517 53.06 -29.66 31.78
CA THR A 517 51.92 -28.74 31.73
C THR A 517 50.75 -29.17 32.63
N THR A 518 50.83 -30.34 33.27
CA THR A 518 49.79 -30.83 34.19
C THR A 518 49.83 -30.04 35.50
N PRO A 519 48.78 -29.25 35.83
CA PRO A 519 48.79 -28.41 37.01
C PRO A 519 48.47 -29.21 38.28
N LEU A 520 49.16 -28.86 39.37
CA LEU A 520 48.80 -29.26 40.73
C LEU A 520 48.14 -28.09 41.46
N ASN A 521 46.93 -28.29 41.98
CA ASN A 521 46.30 -27.33 42.89
C ASN A 521 46.65 -27.69 44.34
N TRP A 522 47.46 -26.85 44.99
CA TRP A 522 47.93 -27.03 46.37
C TRP A 522 47.64 -25.78 47.21
N HIS A 523 46.89 -25.94 48.31
CA HIS A 523 46.43 -24.85 49.18
C HIS A 523 45.87 -23.61 48.44
N GLY A 524 45.06 -23.83 47.41
CA GLY A 524 44.43 -22.76 46.64
C GLY A 524 45.35 -22.05 45.65
N LYS A 525 46.58 -22.54 45.44
CA LYS A 525 47.51 -22.08 44.40
C LYS A 525 47.75 -23.17 43.37
N THR A 526 47.92 -22.79 42.12
CA THR A 526 48.24 -23.71 41.02
C THR A 526 49.74 -23.70 40.76
N TYR A 527 50.35 -24.88 40.73
CA TYR A 527 51.76 -25.10 40.47
C TYR A 527 51.93 -25.94 39.20
N LEU A 528 52.90 -25.58 38.36
CA LEU A 528 53.36 -26.45 37.29
C LEU A 528 54.56 -27.27 37.78
N PRO A 529 54.81 -28.46 37.21
CA PRO A 529 55.96 -29.26 37.59
C PRO A 529 57.26 -28.51 37.31
N THR A 530 58.22 -28.63 38.22
CA THR A 530 59.60 -28.15 38.03
C THR A 530 60.43 -29.16 37.25
N GLN A 531 60.08 -30.45 37.32
CA GLN A 531 60.79 -31.52 36.63
C GLN A 531 59.84 -32.68 36.32
N CYS A 532 60.12 -33.38 35.21
CA CYS A 532 59.39 -34.57 34.78
C CYS A 532 60.35 -35.73 34.52
N GLU A 533 60.02 -36.91 35.04
CA GLU A 533 60.85 -38.11 34.95
C GLU A 533 60.02 -39.31 34.47
N SER A 534 60.66 -40.22 33.73
CA SER A 534 60.07 -41.52 33.40
C SER A 534 60.82 -42.60 34.17
N ARG A 535 60.14 -43.27 35.09
CA ARG A 535 60.73 -44.33 35.94
C ARG A 535 60.18 -45.69 35.54
N THR A 536 61.06 -46.65 35.26
CA THR A 536 60.65 -48.02 34.94
C THR A 536 60.73 -48.89 36.20
N ILE A 537 59.60 -49.45 36.62
CA ILE A 537 59.52 -50.33 37.78
C ILE A 537 58.78 -51.60 37.35
N TRP A 538 59.42 -52.77 37.52
CA TRP A 538 58.84 -54.09 37.18
C TRP A 538 58.15 -54.11 35.80
N PHE A 539 58.82 -53.59 34.77
CA PHE A 539 58.36 -53.51 33.37
C PHE A 539 57.26 -52.47 33.06
N THR A 540 56.80 -51.69 34.04
CA THR A 540 55.87 -50.57 33.82
C THR A 540 56.60 -49.23 33.85
N ASN A 541 56.30 -48.35 32.89
CA ASN A 541 56.85 -46.99 32.83
C ASN A 541 55.91 -46.00 33.51
N TYR A 542 56.33 -45.47 34.64
CA TYR A 542 55.63 -44.44 35.40
C TYR A 542 56.12 -43.07 34.96
N LYS A 543 55.19 -42.16 34.66
CA LYS A 543 55.50 -40.76 34.36
C LYS A 543 55.31 -39.97 35.64
N ILE A 544 56.36 -39.33 36.11
CA ILE A 544 56.42 -38.66 37.41
C ILE A 544 56.64 -37.17 37.20
N ALA A 545 55.83 -36.35 37.85
CA ALA A 545 55.98 -34.91 37.94
C ALA A 545 56.47 -34.53 39.34
N LEU A 546 57.50 -33.70 39.41
CA LEU A 546 57.99 -33.10 40.64
C LEU A 546 57.55 -31.64 40.70
N PHE A 547 57.04 -31.21 41.86
CA PHE A 547 56.58 -29.85 42.11
C PHE A 547 57.32 -29.27 43.30
N ASP A 548 57.72 -28.00 43.22
CA ASP A 548 58.19 -27.26 44.39
C ASP A 548 57.09 -26.26 44.81
N VAL A 549 56.32 -26.64 45.82
CA VAL A 549 55.17 -25.87 46.31
C VAL A 549 55.54 -25.06 47.54
N LEU A 550 54.86 -23.94 47.80
CA LEU A 550 55.07 -23.21 49.05
C LEU A 550 54.36 -23.95 50.18
N ASP A 551 55.09 -24.18 51.26
CA ASP A 551 54.57 -24.84 52.44
C ASP A 551 55.09 -24.14 53.71
N PRO A 552 54.21 -23.47 54.49
CA PRO A 552 54.59 -22.81 55.73
C PRO A 552 55.24 -23.74 56.76
N SER A 553 55.01 -25.05 56.69
CA SER A 553 55.67 -26.03 57.57
C SER A 553 57.17 -26.18 57.28
N CYS A 554 57.65 -25.69 56.14
CA CYS A 554 59.06 -25.73 55.74
C CYS A 554 59.84 -24.46 56.08
N VAL A 555 59.27 -23.53 56.84
CA VAL A 555 60.00 -22.37 57.40
C VAL A 555 60.84 -22.88 58.57
N GLN A 556 62.16 -23.02 58.36
CA GLN A 556 63.12 -23.35 59.42
C GLN A 556 63.46 -22.13 60.29
#